data_AF-A0A5C7J7T1-F1
#
_entry.id   AF-A0A5C7J7T1-F1
#
_cell.length_a   1.000
_cell.length_b   1.000
_cell.length_c   1.000
_cell.angle_alpha   90.00
_cell.angle_beta   90.00
_cell.angle_gamma   90.00
#
_symmetry.space_group_name_H-M   'P 1'
#
loop_
_entity.id
_entity.type
_entity.pdbx_description
1 polymer ?
#
loop_
_entity_poly.entity_id
_entity_poly.type
_entity_poly.pdbx_seq_one_letter_code
_entity_poly.pdbx_strand_id
1 'polypeptide(L)'
;MNTVRLVVCGFGISLLSTALFMPTTNAASTPSSTKYDELKTFRTESINSEITEKRTAIEQKIADKKAETNSRLEGERAAKCQARENSINHILQRRAEKAQVKLNKLTVIQDKLESIVATYGLTIENTTALTTIMDDRQANASAIIQATKTLTFECATTDATEPGKIAVDHVTSMREALKDYQTAIKDFITAIRESALQEKPRQDV
;
A
#
# COMPACT_ATOMS: atom_id res chain seq x y z
N MET A 1 7.61 -21.93 -7.30
CA MET A 1 9.06 -21.61 -7.40
C MET A 1 9.19 -20.53 -8.47
N ASN A 2 9.14 -19.25 -8.08
CA ASN A 2 9.19 -18.13 -9.03
C ASN A 2 10.56 -17.46 -8.96
N THR A 3 11.27 -17.52 -10.08
CA THR A 3 12.56 -16.89 -10.33
C THR A 3 12.41 -15.38 -10.44
N VAL A 4 13.05 -14.65 -9.53
CA VAL A 4 13.20 -13.19 -9.55
C VAL A 4 14.23 -12.81 -10.61
N ARG A 5 13.83 -12.02 -11.61
CA ARG A 5 14.72 -11.43 -12.62
C ARG A 5 15.33 -10.15 -12.06
N LEU A 6 16.65 -10.17 -11.83
CA LEU A 6 17.46 -9.01 -11.48
C LEU A 6 17.74 -8.20 -12.76
N VAL A 7 17.30 -6.95 -12.81
CA VAL A 7 17.67 -5.99 -13.87
C VAL A 7 18.90 -5.23 -13.39
N VAL A 8 20.05 -5.56 -13.95
CA VAL A 8 21.34 -4.86 -13.73
C VAL A 8 21.42 -3.71 -14.72
N CYS A 9 21.28 -2.47 -14.26
CA CYS A 9 21.60 -1.28 -15.05
C CYS A 9 23.13 -1.13 -15.14
N GLY A 10 23.70 -1.50 -16.29
CA GLY A 10 25.10 -1.26 -16.61
C GLY A 10 25.37 0.22 -16.90
N PHE A 11 26.18 0.86 -16.05
CA PHE A 11 26.83 2.13 -16.36
C PHE A 11 28.15 1.82 -17.08
N GLY A 12 28.19 2.10 -18.38
CA GLY A 12 29.40 2.04 -19.20
C GLY A 12 30.35 3.18 -18.83
N ILE A 13 31.50 2.82 -18.27
CA ILE A 13 32.66 3.71 -18.11
C ILE A 13 33.48 3.61 -19.40
N SER A 14 33.45 4.68 -20.21
CA SER A 14 34.29 4.80 -21.39
C SER A 14 35.67 5.32 -20.99
N LEU A 15 36.68 4.47 -21.14
CA LEU A 15 38.12 4.78 -21.08
C LEU A 15 38.56 5.41 -22.40
N LEU A 16 39.09 6.64 -22.40
CA LEU A 16 39.92 7.26 -23.46
C LEU A 16 40.35 8.64 -22.88
N SER A 17 41.56 9.19 -22.99
CA SER A 17 42.74 8.91 -23.78
C SER A 17 43.94 9.59 -23.11
N THR A 18 45.08 8.91 -23.06
CA THR A 18 46.41 9.44 -22.75
C THR A 18 46.90 10.41 -23.82
N ALA A 19 47.37 11.60 -23.43
CA ALA A 19 48.23 12.44 -24.25
C ALA A 19 49.50 12.79 -23.47
N LEU A 20 50.62 12.23 -23.93
CA LEU A 20 51.98 12.55 -23.53
C LEU A 20 52.31 13.98 -23.99
N PHE A 21 52.68 14.85 -23.05
CA PHE A 21 53.28 16.15 -23.37
C PHE A 21 54.69 16.18 -22.76
N MET A 22 55.72 16.20 -23.62
CA MET A 22 57.12 16.30 -23.22
C MET A 22 57.47 17.75 -22.84
N PRO A 23 58.23 17.98 -21.75
CA PRO A 23 58.71 19.30 -21.41
C PRO A 23 60.02 19.64 -22.15
N THR A 24 60.04 20.81 -22.80
CA THR A 24 61.24 21.43 -23.36
C THR A 24 61.99 22.18 -22.25
N THR A 25 63.27 21.85 -22.09
CA THR A 25 64.19 22.49 -21.15
C THR A 25 64.70 23.81 -21.72
N ASN A 26 64.38 24.94 -21.07
CA ASN A 26 65.12 26.18 -21.23
C ASN A 26 65.59 26.65 -19.86
N ALA A 27 66.86 26.40 -19.57
CA ALA A 27 67.58 26.91 -18.42
C ALA A 27 68.07 28.33 -18.74
N ALA A 28 67.51 29.32 -18.05
CA ALA A 28 68.06 30.67 -17.96
C ALA A 28 68.20 30.98 -16.47
N SER A 29 69.41 30.80 -15.95
CA SER A 29 69.79 31.15 -14.58
C SER A 29 70.12 32.64 -14.50
N THR A 30 69.21 33.43 -13.95
CA THR A 30 69.49 34.77 -13.43
C THR A 30 69.73 34.68 -11.91
N PRO A 31 70.86 35.20 -11.39
CA PRO A 31 71.11 35.28 -9.97
C PRO A 31 70.51 36.55 -9.36
N SER A 32 70.20 36.47 -8.08
CA SER A 32 69.74 37.53 -7.17
C SER A 32 68.22 37.73 -7.08
N SER A 33 67.63 37.15 -6.03
CA SER A 33 66.52 37.73 -5.24
C SER A 33 65.98 36.72 -4.19
N THR A 34 66.87 36.09 -3.42
CA THR A 34 66.52 35.09 -2.38
C THR A 34 65.50 35.60 -1.35
N LYS A 35 65.46 36.91 -1.11
CA LYS A 35 64.50 37.55 -0.17
C LYS A 35 63.06 37.64 -0.70
N TYR A 36 62.85 37.74 -2.01
CA TYR A 36 61.49 37.77 -2.58
C TYR A 36 60.88 36.37 -2.71
N ASP A 37 61.70 35.35 -2.97
CA ASP A 37 61.23 33.96 -3.06
C ASP A 37 60.78 33.42 -1.69
N GLU A 38 61.43 33.84 -0.60
CA GLU A 38 61.05 33.50 0.78
C GLU A 38 59.73 34.18 1.20
N LEU A 39 59.52 35.45 0.81
CA LEU A 39 58.27 36.16 1.07
C LEU A 39 57.10 35.56 0.24
N LYS A 40 57.39 35.13 -0.99
CA LYS A 40 56.41 34.49 -1.88
C LYS A 40 56.00 33.11 -1.38
N THR A 41 56.95 32.30 -0.93
CA THR A 41 56.69 30.97 -0.35
C THR A 41 55.88 31.06 0.94
N PHE A 42 56.24 31.96 1.87
CA PHE A 42 55.45 32.20 3.09
C PHE A 42 54.01 32.65 2.78
N ARG A 43 53.82 33.55 1.80
CA ARG A 43 52.49 33.98 1.37
C ARG A 43 51.69 32.85 0.72
N THR A 44 52.34 32.01 -0.09
CA THR A 44 51.69 30.84 -0.71
C THR A 44 51.29 29.79 0.32
N GLU A 45 52.13 29.53 1.33
CA GLU A 45 51.82 28.62 2.43
C GLU A 45 50.66 29.14 3.29
N SER A 46 50.65 30.43 3.62
CA SER A 46 49.53 31.06 4.34
C SER A 46 48.22 30.99 3.56
N ILE A 47 48.26 31.27 2.24
CA ILE A 47 47.08 31.14 1.36
C ILE A 47 46.61 29.69 1.28
N ASN A 48 47.54 28.73 1.18
CA ASN A 48 47.20 27.31 1.12
C ASN A 48 46.56 26.82 2.43
N SER A 49 47.07 27.26 3.58
CA SER A 49 46.48 26.98 4.90
C SER A 49 45.06 27.51 5.00
N GLU A 50 44.84 28.78 4.60
CA GLU A 50 43.51 29.39 4.60
C GLU A 50 42.54 28.68 3.63
N ILE A 51 43.03 28.24 2.46
CA ILE A 51 42.25 27.45 1.51
C ILE A 51 41.87 26.10 2.11
N THR A 52 42.79 25.41 2.80
CA THR A 52 42.50 24.12 3.43
C THR A 52 41.47 24.25 4.55
N GLU A 53 41.60 25.26 5.41
CA GLU A 53 40.64 25.54 6.49
C GLU A 53 39.24 25.87 5.94
N LYS A 54 39.17 26.68 4.88
CA LYS A 54 37.89 26.99 4.21
C LYS A 54 37.28 25.76 3.54
N ARG A 55 38.08 24.90 2.93
CA ARG A 55 37.61 23.64 2.33
C ARG A 55 37.04 22.70 3.40
N THR A 56 37.77 22.47 4.49
CA THR A 56 37.28 21.61 5.58
C THR A 56 36.02 22.18 6.22
N ALA A 57 35.93 23.51 6.41
CA ALA A 57 34.73 24.16 6.93
C ALA A 57 33.52 24.05 5.99
N ILE A 58 33.73 24.12 4.67
CA ILE A 58 32.67 23.91 3.68
C ILE A 58 32.22 22.44 3.66
N GLU A 59 33.15 21.49 3.68
CA GLU A 59 32.86 20.06 3.72
C GLU A 59 32.05 19.68 4.96
N GLN A 60 32.42 20.20 6.13
CA GLN A 60 31.65 20.03 7.37
C GLN A 60 30.24 20.60 7.24
N LYS A 61 30.08 21.84 6.74
CA LYS A 61 28.75 22.43 6.51
C LYS A 61 27.88 21.61 5.55
N ILE A 62 28.48 21.01 4.52
CA ILE A 62 27.75 20.13 3.58
C ILE A 62 27.34 18.83 4.29
N ALA A 63 28.23 18.23 5.07
CA ALA A 63 27.93 17.01 5.84
C ALA A 63 26.80 17.26 6.84
N ASP A 64 26.85 18.36 7.61
CA ASP A 64 25.83 18.74 8.58
C ASP A 64 24.48 18.97 7.89
N LYS A 65 24.46 19.71 6.76
CA LYS A 65 23.24 19.95 5.99
C LYS A 65 22.65 18.68 5.39
N LYS A 66 23.50 17.73 4.96
CA LYS A 66 23.04 16.41 4.51
C LYS A 66 22.42 15.62 5.66
N ALA A 67 23.04 15.61 6.84
CA ALA A 67 22.52 14.92 8.02
C ALA A 67 21.18 15.49 8.49
N GLU A 68 21.07 16.82 8.59
CA GLU A 68 19.83 17.55 8.91
C GLU A 68 18.71 17.25 7.90
N THR A 69 19.04 17.26 6.60
CA THR A 69 18.10 16.94 5.53
C THR A 69 17.62 15.49 5.63
N ASN A 70 18.53 14.54 5.86
CA ASN A 70 18.19 13.12 5.99
C ASN A 70 17.27 12.88 7.19
N SER A 71 17.58 13.44 8.35
CA SER A 71 16.75 13.32 9.56
C SER A 71 15.34 13.92 9.36
N ARG A 72 15.23 15.09 8.71
CA ARG A 72 13.92 15.66 8.36
C ARG A 72 13.14 14.77 7.39
N LEU A 73 13.80 14.24 6.36
CA LEU A 73 13.16 13.35 5.39
C LEU A 73 12.68 12.05 6.03
N GLU A 74 13.41 11.50 7.00
CA GLU A 74 12.98 10.33 7.78
C GLU A 74 11.73 10.65 8.61
N GLY A 75 11.70 11.79 9.31
CA GLY A 75 10.52 12.23 10.05
C GLY A 75 9.29 12.45 9.17
N GLU A 76 9.45 13.10 8.01
CA GLU A 76 8.36 13.30 7.05
C GLU A 76 7.86 11.99 6.44
N ARG A 77 8.75 11.04 6.16
CA ARG A 77 8.39 9.70 5.66
C ARG A 77 7.61 8.92 6.71
N ALA A 78 8.06 8.94 7.96
CA ALA A 78 7.35 8.29 9.07
C ALA A 78 5.95 8.89 9.26
N ALA A 79 5.83 10.22 9.28
CA ALA A 79 4.53 10.91 9.39
C ALA A 79 3.59 10.57 8.22
N LYS A 80 4.09 10.55 6.98
CA LYS A 80 3.31 10.15 5.80
C LYS A 80 2.86 8.70 5.87
N CYS A 81 3.72 7.81 6.38
CA CYS A 81 3.36 6.41 6.56
C CYS A 81 2.22 6.29 7.58
N GLN A 82 2.38 6.87 8.77
CA GLN A 82 1.37 6.82 9.82
C GLN A 82 0.04 7.45 9.39
N ALA A 83 0.07 8.54 8.62
CA ALA A 83 -1.13 9.12 8.03
C ALA A 83 -1.84 8.18 7.04
N ARG A 84 -1.08 7.44 6.22
CA ARG A 84 -1.64 6.43 5.30
C ARG A 84 -2.21 5.24 6.08
N GLU A 85 -1.50 4.76 7.09
CA GLU A 85 -1.95 3.69 7.99
C GLU A 85 -3.31 4.04 8.61
N ASN A 86 -3.40 5.19 9.28
CA ASN A 86 -4.63 5.68 9.89
C ASN A 86 -5.76 5.81 8.86
N SER A 87 -5.46 6.33 7.68
CA SER A 87 -6.44 6.47 6.60
C SER A 87 -6.98 5.11 6.14
N ILE A 88 -6.10 4.13 5.89
CA ILE A 88 -6.49 2.80 5.42
C ILE A 88 -7.28 2.07 6.51
N ASN A 89 -6.78 2.04 7.75
CA ASN A 89 -7.46 1.41 8.88
C ASN A 89 -8.86 2.01 9.09
N HIS A 90 -8.98 3.34 9.00
CA HIS A 90 -10.27 4.02 9.10
C HIS A 90 -11.21 3.72 7.93
N ILE A 91 -10.69 3.55 6.71
CA ILE A 91 -11.50 3.13 5.54
C ILE A 91 -12.01 1.71 5.75
N LEU A 92 -11.15 0.76 6.16
CA LEU A 92 -11.54 -0.62 6.40
C LEU A 92 -12.63 -0.73 7.47
N GLN A 93 -12.43 -0.06 8.61
CA GLN A 93 -13.41 -0.02 9.69
C GLN A 93 -14.77 0.48 9.20
N ARG A 94 -14.82 1.65 8.54
CA ARG A 94 -16.08 2.22 8.03
C ARG A 94 -16.76 1.33 7.00
N ARG A 95 -15.99 0.58 6.20
CA ARG A 95 -16.53 -0.35 5.20
C ARG A 95 -17.09 -1.60 5.88
N ALA A 96 -16.38 -2.16 6.86
CA ALA A 96 -16.84 -3.30 7.65
C ALA A 96 -18.12 -2.98 8.44
N GLU A 97 -18.21 -1.80 9.07
CA GLU A 97 -19.42 -1.35 9.77
C GLU A 97 -20.63 -1.25 8.83
N LYS A 98 -20.45 -0.63 7.64
CA LYS A 98 -21.51 -0.56 6.63
C LYS A 98 -21.91 -1.94 6.11
N ALA A 99 -20.95 -2.83 5.93
CA ALA A 99 -21.20 -4.21 5.51
C ALA A 99 -21.98 -4.97 6.58
N GLN A 100 -21.65 -4.81 7.86
CA GLN A 100 -22.39 -5.39 8.98
C GLN A 100 -23.84 -4.92 9.01
N VAL A 101 -24.09 -3.62 8.82
CA VAL A 101 -25.46 -3.10 8.72
C VAL A 101 -26.22 -3.73 7.55
N LYS A 102 -25.57 -3.94 6.40
CA LYS A 102 -26.19 -4.63 5.26
C LYS A 102 -26.46 -6.11 5.57
N LEU A 103 -25.53 -6.81 6.21
CA LEU A 103 -25.70 -8.19 6.65
C LEU A 103 -26.93 -8.33 7.54
N ASN A 104 -27.04 -7.49 8.59
CA ASN A 104 -28.16 -7.51 9.52
C ASN A 104 -29.51 -7.29 8.81
N LYS A 105 -29.57 -6.42 7.80
CA LYS A 105 -30.79 -6.21 7.00
C LYS A 105 -31.16 -7.44 6.17
N LEU A 106 -30.18 -8.14 5.60
CA LEU A 106 -30.40 -9.36 4.83
C LEU A 106 -30.85 -10.51 5.75
N THR A 107 -30.27 -10.64 6.94
CA THR A 107 -30.70 -11.61 7.96
C THR A 107 -32.17 -11.40 8.35
N VAL A 108 -32.57 -10.16 8.65
CA VAL A 108 -33.99 -9.85 8.95
C VAL A 108 -34.93 -10.20 7.78
N ILE A 109 -34.45 -10.14 6.53
CA ILE A 109 -35.24 -10.56 5.37
C ILE A 109 -35.34 -12.08 5.33
N GLN A 110 -34.24 -12.81 5.53
CA GLN A 110 -34.23 -14.27 5.61
C GLN A 110 -35.22 -14.76 6.68
N ASP A 111 -35.14 -14.24 7.91
CA ASP A 111 -36.04 -14.62 9.02
C ASP A 111 -37.53 -14.45 8.65
N LYS A 112 -37.85 -13.36 7.93
CA LYS A 112 -39.22 -13.10 7.48
C LYS A 112 -39.68 -14.09 6.41
N LEU A 113 -38.79 -14.48 5.51
CA LEU A 113 -39.12 -15.45 4.45
C LEU A 113 -39.36 -16.83 5.05
N GLU A 114 -38.51 -17.26 5.98
CA GLU A 114 -38.70 -18.51 6.73
C GLU A 114 -40.01 -18.50 7.52
N SER A 115 -40.33 -17.37 8.18
CA SER A 115 -41.61 -17.18 8.87
C SER A 115 -42.82 -17.25 7.92
N ILE A 116 -42.73 -16.71 6.70
CA ILE A 116 -43.79 -16.82 5.69
C ILE A 116 -44.00 -18.29 5.32
N VAL A 117 -42.95 -19.04 5.02
CA VAL A 117 -43.04 -20.46 4.67
C VAL A 117 -43.70 -21.25 5.79
N ALA A 118 -43.29 -21.02 7.04
CA ALA A 118 -43.87 -21.69 8.22
C ALA A 118 -45.34 -21.30 8.47
N THR A 119 -45.69 -20.02 8.31
CA THR A 119 -47.04 -19.51 8.61
C THR A 119 -48.08 -20.00 7.60
N TYR A 120 -47.71 -20.03 6.32
CA TYR A 120 -48.61 -20.44 5.25
C TYR A 120 -48.53 -21.93 4.91
N GLY A 121 -47.62 -22.69 5.55
CA GLY A 121 -47.45 -24.12 5.29
C GLY A 121 -47.02 -24.41 3.85
N LEU A 122 -46.30 -23.48 3.22
CA LEU A 122 -45.93 -23.58 1.80
C LEU A 122 -45.00 -24.76 1.59
N THR A 123 -45.36 -25.61 0.63
CA THR A 123 -44.48 -26.72 0.24
C THR A 123 -43.59 -26.25 -0.90
N ILE A 124 -42.33 -25.91 -0.59
CA ILE A 124 -41.34 -25.51 -1.60
C ILE A 124 -40.51 -26.72 -2.00
N GLU A 125 -40.40 -26.97 -3.31
CA GLU A 125 -39.46 -27.97 -3.79
C GLU A 125 -38.03 -27.54 -3.42
N ASN A 126 -37.30 -28.42 -2.73
CA ASN A 126 -35.93 -28.18 -2.28
C ASN A 126 -35.77 -27.07 -1.20
N THR A 127 -36.78 -26.80 -0.36
CA THR A 127 -36.68 -25.80 0.75
C THR A 127 -35.39 -25.97 1.55
N THR A 128 -35.09 -27.20 1.99
CA THR A 128 -33.92 -27.50 2.82
C THR A 128 -32.62 -27.11 2.13
N ALA A 129 -32.51 -27.35 0.82
CA ALA A 129 -31.32 -26.99 0.06
C ALA A 129 -31.18 -25.46 -0.07
N LEU A 130 -32.28 -24.74 -0.35
CA LEU A 130 -32.25 -23.28 -0.47
C LEU A 130 -31.95 -22.59 0.87
N THR A 131 -32.52 -23.07 1.98
CA THR A 131 -32.21 -22.59 3.32
C THR A 131 -30.74 -22.82 3.65
N THR A 132 -30.22 -24.02 3.38
CA THR A 132 -28.78 -24.32 3.58
C THR A 132 -27.89 -23.37 2.78
N ILE A 133 -28.24 -23.07 1.52
CA ILE A 133 -27.50 -22.12 0.69
C ILE A 133 -27.54 -20.71 1.31
N MET A 134 -28.69 -20.24 1.79
CA MET A 134 -28.77 -18.92 2.46
C MET A 134 -27.87 -18.87 3.70
N ASP A 135 -27.92 -19.90 4.55
CA ASP A 135 -27.12 -20.00 5.78
C ASP A 135 -25.62 -20.02 5.48
N ASP A 136 -25.19 -20.81 4.49
CA ASP A 136 -23.79 -20.87 4.05
C ASP A 136 -23.30 -19.51 3.54
N ARG A 137 -24.13 -18.80 2.75
CA ARG A 137 -23.77 -17.47 2.25
C ARG A 137 -23.78 -16.40 3.34
N GLN A 138 -24.69 -16.49 4.31
CA GLN A 138 -24.70 -15.63 5.49
C GLN A 138 -23.42 -15.83 6.32
N ALA A 139 -23.06 -17.08 6.61
CA ALA A 139 -21.87 -17.44 7.38
C ALA A 139 -20.59 -16.97 6.68
N ASN A 140 -20.48 -17.19 5.36
CA ASN A 140 -19.35 -16.72 4.57
C ASN A 140 -19.24 -15.18 4.58
N ALA A 141 -20.35 -14.46 4.41
CA ALA A 141 -20.36 -13.00 4.48
C ALA A 141 -19.94 -12.50 5.87
N SER A 142 -20.43 -13.12 6.94
CA SER A 142 -20.03 -12.80 8.32
C SER A 142 -18.53 -13.01 8.55
N ALA A 143 -17.99 -14.15 8.12
CA ALA A 143 -16.57 -14.47 8.26
C ALA A 143 -15.67 -13.45 7.53
N ILE A 144 -16.02 -13.08 6.30
CA ILE A 144 -15.23 -12.11 5.51
C ILE A 144 -15.32 -10.69 6.11
N ILE A 145 -16.50 -10.28 6.59
CA ILE A 145 -16.66 -9.00 7.30
C ILE A 145 -15.78 -8.97 8.54
N GLN A 146 -15.76 -10.06 9.31
CA GLN A 146 -14.94 -10.13 10.52
C GLN A 146 -13.44 -10.13 10.19
N ALA A 147 -13.01 -10.89 9.19
CA ALA A 147 -11.61 -10.88 8.73
C ALA A 147 -11.17 -9.48 8.28
N THR A 148 -12.06 -8.74 7.61
CA THR A 148 -11.80 -7.35 7.19
C THR A 148 -11.73 -6.40 8.39
N LYS A 149 -12.53 -6.64 9.44
CA LYS A 149 -12.54 -5.83 10.67
C LYS A 149 -11.26 -6.02 11.50
N THR A 150 -10.67 -7.21 11.48
CA THR A 150 -9.43 -7.53 12.20
C THR A 150 -8.17 -7.12 11.44
N LEU A 151 -8.29 -6.73 10.18
CA LEU A 151 -7.16 -6.29 9.37
C LEU A 151 -6.69 -4.90 9.80
N THR A 152 -5.46 -4.83 10.30
CA THR A 152 -4.77 -3.59 10.65
C THR A 152 -3.46 -3.49 9.88
N PHE A 153 -3.22 -2.32 9.32
CA PHE A 153 -1.91 -1.99 8.74
C PHE A 153 -1.03 -1.36 9.81
N GLU A 154 0.26 -1.69 9.78
CA GLU A 154 1.28 -1.15 10.69
C GLU A 154 2.52 -0.75 9.89
N CYS A 155 2.86 0.52 9.92
CA CYS A 155 4.01 1.07 9.20
C CYS A 155 5.38 0.56 9.68
N ALA A 156 5.46 0.02 10.90
CA ALA A 156 6.70 -0.44 11.49
C ALA A 156 7.16 -1.82 10.98
N THR A 157 6.23 -2.63 10.49
CA THR A 157 6.45 -4.07 10.24
C THR A 157 6.14 -4.50 8.81
N THR A 158 5.47 -3.65 8.02
CA THR A 158 5.05 -4.05 6.68
C THR A 158 6.12 -3.82 5.62
N ASP A 159 6.69 -4.93 5.15
CA ASP A 159 7.25 -5.14 3.81
C ASP A 159 6.12 -5.12 2.73
N ALA A 160 5.05 -4.36 2.97
CA ALA A 160 3.93 -4.27 2.07
C ALA A 160 4.31 -3.29 0.97
N THR A 161 4.84 -3.84 -0.10
CA THR A 161 5.01 -3.11 -1.36
C THR A 161 3.68 -2.49 -1.81
N GLU A 162 2.52 -3.05 -1.40
CA GLU A 162 1.17 -2.60 -1.80
C GLU A 162 0.06 -2.77 -0.74
N PRO A 163 0.09 -2.08 0.42
CA PRO A 163 -0.95 -2.19 1.46
C PRO A 163 -2.34 -1.79 0.94
N GLY A 164 -2.38 -0.84 0.01
CA GLY A 164 -3.62 -0.42 -0.65
C GLY A 164 -4.27 -1.55 -1.44
N LYS A 165 -3.50 -2.42 -2.10
CA LYS A 165 -4.04 -3.55 -2.86
C LYS A 165 -4.71 -4.55 -1.94
N ILE A 166 -4.05 -4.90 -0.83
CA ILE A 166 -4.60 -5.81 0.19
C ILE A 166 -5.94 -5.26 0.70
N ALA A 167 -5.99 -3.98 1.07
CA ALA A 167 -7.24 -3.35 1.53
C ALA A 167 -8.35 -3.39 0.47
N VAL A 168 -8.02 -3.17 -0.82
CA VAL A 168 -8.97 -3.24 -1.93
C VAL A 168 -9.48 -4.66 -2.14
N ASP A 169 -8.61 -5.67 -2.07
CA ASP A 169 -8.97 -7.07 -2.23
C ASP A 169 -9.98 -7.49 -1.15
N HIS A 170 -9.70 -7.21 0.13
CA HIS A 170 -10.62 -7.50 1.24
C HIS A 170 -11.98 -6.79 1.10
N VAL A 171 -11.98 -5.51 0.71
CA VAL A 171 -13.23 -4.76 0.48
C VAL A 171 -14.02 -5.35 -0.70
N THR A 172 -13.34 -5.88 -1.71
CA THR A 172 -13.97 -6.52 -2.88
C THR A 172 -14.59 -7.85 -2.48
N SER A 173 -13.85 -8.73 -1.80
CA SER A 173 -14.37 -10.01 -1.29
C SER A 173 -15.57 -9.81 -0.37
N MET A 174 -15.55 -8.79 0.50
CA MET A 174 -16.68 -8.46 1.37
C MET A 174 -17.94 -8.05 0.58
N ARG A 175 -17.77 -7.30 -0.52
CA ARG A 175 -18.89 -6.91 -1.38
C ARG A 175 -19.47 -8.11 -2.14
N GLU A 176 -18.60 -8.98 -2.64
CA GLU A 176 -18.99 -10.20 -3.35
C GLU A 176 -19.76 -11.14 -2.43
N ALA A 177 -19.27 -11.39 -1.22
CA ALA A 177 -19.96 -12.24 -0.26
C ALA A 177 -21.37 -11.73 0.11
N LEU A 178 -21.52 -10.41 0.30
CA LEU A 178 -22.84 -9.79 0.52
C LEU A 178 -23.75 -9.84 -0.71
N LYS A 179 -23.18 -9.84 -1.92
CA LYS A 179 -23.94 -10.00 -3.16
C LYS A 179 -24.42 -11.45 -3.30
N ASP A 180 -23.58 -12.42 -3.00
CA ASP A 180 -23.92 -13.84 -3.05
C ASP A 180 -25.03 -14.17 -2.06
N TYR A 181 -24.95 -13.64 -0.84
CA TYR A 181 -26.04 -13.80 0.15
C TYR A 181 -27.34 -13.14 -0.33
N GLN A 182 -27.25 -11.94 -0.91
CA GLN A 182 -28.43 -11.27 -1.49
C GLN A 182 -29.04 -12.07 -2.66
N THR A 183 -28.23 -12.74 -3.48
CA THR A 183 -28.70 -13.60 -4.56
C THR A 183 -29.40 -14.83 -4.00
N ALA A 184 -28.81 -15.51 -3.01
CA ALA A 184 -29.45 -16.66 -2.34
C ALA A 184 -30.85 -16.31 -1.78
N ILE A 185 -30.99 -15.14 -1.15
CA ILE A 185 -32.29 -14.65 -0.66
C ILE A 185 -33.28 -14.44 -1.83
N LYS A 186 -32.84 -13.91 -2.97
CA LYS A 186 -33.71 -13.71 -4.14
C LYS A 186 -34.16 -15.03 -4.77
N ASP A 187 -33.28 -16.02 -4.79
CA ASP A 187 -33.59 -17.34 -5.29
C ASP A 187 -34.64 -18.00 -4.40
N PHE A 188 -34.50 -17.87 -3.07
CA PHE A 188 -35.52 -18.33 -2.11
C PHE A 188 -36.87 -17.60 -2.28
N ILE A 189 -36.86 -16.27 -2.48
CA ILE A 189 -38.09 -15.50 -2.77
C ILE A 189 -38.77 -16.00 -4.05
N THR A 190 -38.00 -16.33 -5.09
CA THR A 190 -38.54 -16.85 -6.35
C THR A 190 -39.24 -18.19 -6.12
N ALA A 191 -38.59 -19.09 -5.38
CA ALA A 191 -39.17 -20.39 -5.03
C ALA A 191 -40.46 -20.27 -4.21
N ILE A 192 -40.50 -19.36 -3.21
CA ILE A 192 -41.72 -19.06 -2.44
C ILE A 192 -42.86 -18.62 -3.38
N ARG A 193 -42.58 -17.74 -4.34
CA ARG A 193 -43.59 -17.25 -5.28
C ARG A 193 -44.12 -18.34 -6.19
N GLU A 194 -43.24 -19.21 -6.68
CA GLU A 194 -43.62 -20.34 -7.53
C GLU A 194 -44.54 -21.31 -6.78
N SER A 195 -44.20 -21.67 -5.53
CA SER A 195 -45.07 -22.49 -4.69
C SER A 195 -46.41 -21.84 -4.39
N ALA A 196 -46.42 -20.55 -4.05
CA ALA A 196 -47.66 -19.81 -3.77
C ALA A 196 -48.61 -19.72 -4.98
N LEU A 197 -48.08 -19.75 -6.21
CA LEU A 197 -48.90 -19.77 -7.43
C LEU A 197 -49.54 -21.14 -7.69
N GLN A 198 -48.88 -22.24 -7.28
CA GLN A 198 -49.41 -23.60 -7.44
C GLN A 198 -50.53 -23.91 -6.43
N GLU A 199 -50.44 -23.37 -5.22
CA GLU A 199 -51.42 -23.62 -4.15
C GLU A 199 -52.71 -22.80 -4.27
N LYS A 200 -52.83 -21.89 -5.25
CA LYS A 200 -54.07 -21.15 -5.48
C LYS A 200 -54.97 -21.92 -6.47
N PRO A 201 -55.88 -22.81 -6.03
CA PRO A 201 -56.92 -23.30 -6.92
C PRO A 201 -57.74 -22.09 -7.38
N ARG A 202 -58.03 -22.02 -8.67
CA ARG A 202 -59.09 -21.13 -9.18
C ARG A 202 -60.34 -21.42 -8.36
N GLN A 203 -60.70 -20.52 -7.45
CA GLN A 203 -62.10 -20.37 -7.06
C GLN A 203 -62.77 -19.74 -8.29
N ASP A 204 -63.14 -20.60 -9.23
CA ASP A 204 -64.06 -20.26 -10.30
C ASP A 204 -65.39 -19.90 -9.61
N VAL A 205 -65.72 -18.60 -9.66
CA VAL A 205 -67.03 -18.04 -9.30
C VAL A 205 -67.99 -18.26 -10.47
#